data_AF-A0AAV2SL72-F1
#
_entry.id   AF-A0AAV2SL72-F1
#
_cell.length_a   1.000
_cell.length_b   1.000
_cell.length_c   1.000
_cell.angle_alpha   90.00
_cell.angle_beta   90.00
_cell.angle_gamma   90.00
#
_symmetry.space_group_name_H-M   'P 1'
#
loop_
_entity.id
_entity.type
_entity.pdbx_description
1 polymer ?
#
loop_
_entity_poly.entity_id
_entity_poly.type
_entity_poly.pdbx_seq_one_letter_code
_entity_poly.pdbx_strand_id
1 'polypeptide(L)'
;GCYEFELRERQLASCGLDVQSCLHFLHYHYSSWLKPQNGLCASVVGEVVKSVCCLCDLFINASHHRWVLETLVPLHSSHPIEDHITAQYTILAVCKAYAILKTGKE
;
A
#
# COMPACT_ATOMS: atom_id res chain seq x y z
N GLY A 1 -5.69 -8.62 17.40
CA GLY A 1 -5.19 -8.07 18.68
C GLY A 1 -3.68 -8.23 18.79
N CYS A 2 -3.01 -7.55 19.73
CA CYS A 2 -1.53 -7.54 19.84
C CYS A 2 -0.91 -8.96 19.90
N TYR A 3 -1.57 -9.88 20.60
CA TYR A 3 -1.16 -11.28 20.71
C TYR A 3 -1.17 -12.07 19.39
N GLU A 4 -2.19 -11.85 18.54
CA GLU A 4 -2.29 -12.53 17.24
C GLU A 4 -1.21 -12.04 16.27
N PHE A 5 -0.85 -10.76 16.36
CA PHE A 5 0.22 -10.16 15.56
C PHE A 5 1.58 -10.77 15.94
N GLU A 6 1.92 -10.83 17.22
CA GLU A 6 3.17 -11.43 17.68
C GLU A 6 3.28 -12.92 17.33
N LEU A 7 2.18 -13.67 17.43
CA LEU A 7 2.14 -15.08 17.04
C LEU A 7 2.43 -15.26 15.55
N ARG A 8 1.80 -14.44 14.70
CA ARG A 8 2.03 -14.44 13.26
C ARG A 8 3.48 -14.13 12.92
N GLU A 9 4.06 -13.08 13.50
CA GLU A 9 5.45 -12.70 13.23
C GLU A 9 6.43 -13.82 13.63
N ARG A 10 6.20 -14.49 14.77
CA ARG A 10 7.01 -15.66 15.16
C ARG A 10 6.89 -16.83 14.18
N GLN A 11 5.69 -17.11 13.69
CA GLN A 11 5.47 -18.17 12.69
C GLN A 11 6.21 -17.85 11.38
N LEU A 12 6.11 -16.62 10.90
CA LEU A 12 6.80 -16.20 9.68
C LEU A 12 8.32 -16.24 9.84
N ALA A 13 8.84 -15.78 10.98
CA ALA A 13 10.25 -15.87 11.31
C ALA A 13 10.74 -17.33 11.41
N SER A 14 9.93 -18.24 11.96
CA SER A 14 10.26 -19.67 12.03
C SER A 14 10.39 -20.35 10.67
N CYS A 15 9.71 -19.80 9.66
CA CYS A 15 9.83 -20.22 8.26
C CYS A 15 10.94 -19.46 7.49
N GLY A 16 11.71 -18.59 8.15
CA GLY A 16 12.75 -17.78 7.54
C GLY A 16 12.23 -16.63 6.67
N LEU A 17 10.96 -16.23 6.82
CA LEU A 17 10.36 -15.15 6.04
C LEU A 17 10.52 -13.81 6.75
N ASP A 18 11.30 -12.91 6.15
CA ASP A 18 11.36 -11.51 6.56
C ASP A 18 10.37 -10.65 5.75
N VAL A 19 9.20 -10.40 6.35
CA VAL A 19 8.16 -9.57 5.76
C VAL A 19 8.64 -8.13 5.53
N GLN A 20 9.49 -7.59 6.41
CA GLN A 20 9.95 -6.21 6.26
C GLN A 20 10.82 -6.04 5.02
N SER A 21 11.70 -7.00 4.73
CA SER A 21 12.46 -7.03 3.47
C SER A 21 11.55 -7.14 2.25
N CYS A 22 10.50 -7.99 2.30
CA CYS A 22 9.53 -8.08 1.21
C CYS A 22 8.78 -6.76 0.99
N LEU A 23 8.31 -6.12 2.06
CA LEU A 23 7.63 -4.83 1.99
C LEU A 23 8.56 -3.73 1.46
N HIS A 24 9.82 -3.72 1.88
CA HIS A 24 10.80 -2.77 1.37
C HIS A 24 11.03 -2.92 -0.14
N PHE A 25 11.19 -4.15 -0.62
CA PHE A 25 11.32 -4.44 -2.04
C PHE A 25 10.09 -3.97 -2.84
N LEU A 26 8.88 -4.31 -2.37
CA LEU A 26 7.64 -3.92 -3.03
C LEU A 26 7.45 -2.41 -3.01
N HIS A 27 7.73 -1.74 -1.88
CA HIS A 27 7.68 -0.29 -1.78
C HIS A 27 8.61 0.37 -2.79
N TYR A 28 9.86 -0.11 -2.93
CA TYR A 28 10.80 0.41 -3.92
C TYR A 28 10.27 0.26 -5.36
N HIS A 29 9.76 -0.92 -5.72
CA HIS A 29 9.27 -1.18 -7.08
C HIS A 29 8.00 -0.39 -7.38
N TYR A 30 7.02 -0.42 -6.48
CA TYR A 30 5.74 0.28 -6.64
C TYR A 30 5.90 1.80 -6.60
N SER A 31 6.87 2.33 -5.85
CA SER A 31 7.22 3.76 -5.92
C SER A 31 7.67 4.19 -7.30
N SER A 32 8.30 3.31 -8.08
CA SER A 32 8.63 3.61 -9.48
C SER A 32 7.43 3.41 -10.38
N TRP A 33 6.66 2.35 -10.17
CA TRP A 33 5.55 1.98 -11.04
C TRP A 33 4.31 2.83 -10.83
N LEU A 34 4.15 3.54 -9.72
CA LEU A 34 3.00 4.41 -9.48
C LEU A 34 3.31 5.89 -9.75
N LYS A 35 4.52 6.21 -10.23
CA LYS A 35 4.84 7.57 -10.68
C LYS A 35 4.00 7.94 -11.90
N PRO A 36 3.61 9.22 -12.04
CA PRO A 36 3.05 9.72 -13.28
C PRO A 36 3.96 9.39 -14.46
N GLN A 37 3.37 9.04 -15.61
CA GLN A 37 4.12 8.77 -16.85
C GLN A 37 5.12 7.59 -16.76
N ASN A 38 4.82 6.59 -15.93
CA ASN A 38 5.57 5.33 -15.81
C ASN A 38 5.62 4.45 -17.09
N GLY A 39 4.85 4.78 -18.14
CA GLY A 39 4.74 3.99 -19.37
C GLY A 39 4.03 2.63 -19.21
N LEU A 40 3.44 2.35 -18.05
CA LEU A 40 2.75 1.09 -17.76
C LEU A 40 1.31 1.13 -18.29
N CYS A 41 0.80 -0.04 -18.66
CA CYS A 41 -0.61 -0.20 -18.98
C CYS A 41 -1.49 0.06 -17.75
N ALA A 42 -2.65 0.69 -17.95
CA ALA A 42 -3.60 1.01 -16.88
C ALA A 42 -4.01 -0.23 -16.05
N SER A 43 -4.11 -1.40 -16.68
CA SER A 43 -4.39 -2.67 -16.00
C SER A 43 -3.31 -3.05 -14.98
N VAL A 44 -2.03 -2.84 -15.30
CA VAL A 44 -0.91 -3.11 -14.38
C VAL A 44 -0.97 -2.13 -13.21
N VAL A 45 -1.22 -0.85 -13.48
CA VAL A 45 -1.40 0.16 -12.43
C VAL A 45 -2.54 -0.25 -11.48
N GLY A 46 -3.68 -0.68 -12.02
CA GLY A 46 -4.81 -1.17 -11.23
C GLY A 46 -4.47 -2.34 -10.32
N GLU A 47 -3.74 -3.34 -10.82
CA GLU A 47 -3.29 -4.47 -9.99
C GLU A 47 -2.27 -4.05 -8.91
N VAL A 48 -1.39 -3.11 -9.21
CA VAL A 48 -0.46 -2.55 -8.22
C VAL A 48 -1.22 -1.80 -7.13
N VAL A 49 -2.22 -1.00 -7.48
CA VAL A 49 -3.07 -0.29 -6.51
C VAL A 49 -3.83 -1.27 -5.61
N LYS A 50 -4.39 -2.35 -6.18
CA LYS A 50 -5.01 -3.44 -5.41
C LYS A 50 -4.03 -4.08 -4.44
N SER A 51 -2.83 -4.41 -4.92
CA SER A 51 -1.74 -4.95 -4.10
C SER A 51 -1.41 -4.00 -2.94
N VAL A 52 -1.19 -2.71 -3.21
CA VAL A 52 -0.94 -1.69 -2.16
C VAL A 52 -2.07 -1.63 -1.14
N CYS A 53 -3.34 -1.70 -1.57
CA CYS A 53 -4.49 -1.72 -0.68
C CYS A 53 -4.48 -2.93 0.29
N CYS A 54 -4.00 -4.10 -0.16
CA CYS A 54 -3.79 -5.27 0.69
C CYS A 54 -2.56 -5.09 1.61
N LEU A 55 -1.47 -4.53 1.09
CA LEU A 55 -0.24 -4.28 1.86
C LEU A 55 -0.44 -3.28 3.00
N CYS A 56 -1.43 -2.39 2.92
CA CYS A 56 -1.81 -1.49 4.02
C CYS A 56 -2.03 -2.23 5.35
N ASP A 57 -2.50 -3.48 5.32
CA ASP A 57 -2.74 -4.29 6.52
C ASP A 57 -1.46 -4.91 7.10
N LEU A 58 -0.34 -4.81 6.36
CA LEU A 58 0.98 -5.32 6.74
C LEU A 58 1.96 -4.21 7.15
N PHE A 59 1.63 -2.96 6.87
CA PHE A 59 2.49 -1.84 7.24
C PHE A 59 2.49 -1.61 8.74
N ILE A 60 3.69 -1.48 9.30
CA ILE A 60 3.91 -1.16 10.72
C ILE A 60 4.23 0.33 10.88
N ASN A 61 5.03 0.87 9.96
CA ASN A 61 5.54 2.24 10.06
C ASN A 61 4.57 3.25 9.44
N ALA A 62 4.33 4.36 10.17
CA ALA A 62 3.56 5.50 9.68
C ALA A 62 4.12 6.09 8.36
N SER A 63 5.43 5.94 8.10
CA SER A 63 6.04 6.36 6.83
C SER A 63 5.45 5.64 5.62
N HIS A 64 5.15 4.34 5.71
CA HIS A 64 4.52 3.60 4.61
C HIS A 64 3.09 4.11 4.34
N HIS A 65 2.32 4.42 5.39
CA HIS A 65 0.99 5.01 5.22
C HIS A 65 1.05 6.43 4.63
N ARG A 66 2.05 7.23 5.01
CA ARG A 66 2.28 8.54 4.37
C ARG A 66 2.60 8.38 2.88
N TRP A 67 3.47 7.44 2.53
CA TRP A 67 3.78 7.12 1.14
C TRP A 67 2.53 6.73 0.32
N VAL A 68 1.61 5.95 0.90
CA VAL A 68 0.33 5.62 0.24
C VAL A 68 -0.44 6.89 -0.12
N LEU A 69 -0.56 7.86 0.79
CA LEU A 69 -1.26 9.12 0.51
C LEU A 69 -0.54 9.93 -0.56
N GLU A 70 0.77 10.10 -0.42
CA GLU A 70 1.60 10.88 -1.35
C GLU A 70 1.63 10.28 -2.77
N THR A 71 1.43 8.97 -2.88
CA THR A 71 1.45 8.26 -4.18
C THR A 71 0.06 8.16 -4.80
N LEU A 72 -0.95 7.74 -4.02
CA LEU A 72 -2.27 7.39 -4.56
C LEU A 72 -3.21 8.59 -4.72
N VAL A 73 -3.06 9.65 -3.92
CA VAL A 73 -3.89 10.86 -4.10
C VAL A 73 -3.61 11.55 -5.45
N PRO A 74 -2.34 11.80 -5.84
CA PRO A 74 -2.05 12.33 -7.17
C PRO A 74 -2.45 11.36 -8.29
N LEU A 75 -2.26 10.05 -8.08
CA LEU A 75 -2.66 9.03 -9.05
C LEU A 75 -4.15 9.12 -9.36
N HIS A 76 -5.00 9.25 -8.33
CA HIS A 76 -6.45 9.38 -8.48
C HIS A 76 -6.86 10.57 -9.37
N SER A 77 -6.13 11.69 -9.30
CA SER A 77 -6.41 12.87 -10.14
C SER A 77 -5.97 12.71 -11.59
N SER A 78 -5.01 11.83 -11.87
CA SER A 78 -4.42 11.64 -13.20
C SER A 78 -4.94 10.42 -13.97
N HIS A 79 -5.44 9.41 -13.25
CA HIS A 79 -5.90 8.14 -13.82
C HIS A 79 -7.31 8.29 -14.43
N PRO A 80 -7.64 7.57 -15.54
CA PRO A 80 -8.95 7.65 -16.16
C PRO A 80 -10.10 7.36 -15.19
N ILE A 81 -11.13 8.20 -15.21
CA ILE A 81 -12.29 8.10 -14.29
C ILE A 81 -13.19 6.90 -14.62
N GLU A 82 -13.12 6.40 -15.85
CA GLU A 82 -13.83 5.22 -16.33
C GLU A 82 -13.30 3.93 -15.72
N ASP A 83 -12.06 3.92 -15.20
CA ASP A 83 -11.50 2.79 -14.47
C ASP A 83 -11.99 2.79 -13.01
N HIS A 84 -13.26 2.42 -12.85
CA HIS A 84 -13.94 2.39 -11.55
C HIS A 84 -13.30 1.40 -10.57
N ILE A 85 -12.68 0.32 -11.07
CA ILE A 85 -12.04 -0.68 -10.20
C ILE A 85 -10.82 -0.06 -9.53
N THR A 86 -9.91 0.54 -10.31
CA THR A 86 -8.73 1.20 -9.76
C THR A 86 -9.10 2.35 -8.83
N ALA A 87 -10.14 3.13 -9.17
CA ALA A 87 -10.64 4.18 -8.31
C ALA A 87 -11.13 3.67 -6.94
N GLN A 88 -11.90 2.57 -6.90
CA GLN A 88 -12.40 1.97 -5.65
C GLN A 88 -11.26 1.55 -4.71
N TYR A 89 -10.25 0.84 -5.24
CA TYR A 89 -9.09 0.42 -4.43
C TYR A 89 -8.20 1.59 -4.01
N THR A 90 -8.08 2.62 -4.86
CA THR A 90 -7.38 3.86 -4.51
C THR A 90 -8.02 4.54 -3.31
N ILE A 91 -9.34 4.74 -3.36
CA ILE A 91 -10.10 5.36 -2.26
C ILE A 91 -9.95 4.55 -0.98
N LEU A 92 -10.10 3.22 -1.06
CA LEU A 92 -9.99 2.35 0.10
C LEU A 92 -8.59 2.41 0.74
N ALA A 93 -7.53 2.31 -0.08
CA ALA A 93 -6.15 2.38 0.41
C ALA A 93 -5.83 3.74 1.05
N VAL A 94 -6.26 4.84 0.42
CA VAL A 94 -6.11 6.21 0.95
C VAL A 94 -6.83 6.35 2.29
N CYS A 95 -8.08 5.90 2.39
CA CYS A 95 -8.84 5.97 3.65
C CYS A 95 -8.20 5.14 4.76
N LYS A 96 -7.73 3.91 4.46
CA LYS A 96 -6.99 3.06 5.42
C LYS A 96 -5.75 3.78 5.94
N ALA A 97 -4.91 4.31 5.04
CA ALA A 97 -3.67 5.00 5.40
C ALA A 97 -3.94 6.28 6.19
N TYR A 98 -4.92 7.07 5.77
CA TYR A 98 -5.31 8.30 6.46
C TYR A 98 -5.82 8.03 7.87
N ALA A 99 -6.63 6.99 8.07
CA ALA A 99 -7.14 6.62 9.38
C ALA A 99 -5.99 6.32 10.36
N ILE A 100 -5.00 5.50 9.96
CA ILE A 100 -3.82 5.18 10.79
C ILE A 100 -3.01 6.43 11.13
N LEU A 101 -2.78 7.31 10.15
CA LEU A 101 -2.04 8.55 10.36
C LEU A 101 -2.78 9.54 11.26
N LYS A 102 -4.12 9.52 11.26
CA LYS A 102 -4.94 10.34 12.14
C LYS A 102 -4.95 9.80 13.57
N THR A 103 -5.06 8.48 13.75
CA THR A 103 -5.06 7.83 15.08
C THR A 103 -3.68 7.82 15.74
N GLY A 104 -2.60 7.93 14.96
CA GLY A 104 -1.24 8.07 15.49
C GLY A 104 -0.84 9.50 15.91
N LYS A 105 -1.76 10.47 15.78
CA LYS A 105 -1.62 11.82 16.35
C LYS A 105 -2.48 11.94 17.61
N GLU A 106 -2.07 11.29 18.69
CA GLU A 106 -2.46 11.58 20.08
C GLU A 106 -1.27 11.31 21.02
#